data_AF-A0A5N8HFA0-F1
#
_entry.id   AF-A0A5N8HFA0-F1
#
_cell.length_a   1.000
_cell.length_b   1.000
_cell.length_c   1.000
_cell.angle_alpha   90.00
_cell.angle_beta   90.00
_cell.angle_gamma   90.00
#
_symmetry.space_group_name_H-M   'P 1'
#
loop_
_entity.id
_entity.type
_entity.pdbx_description
1 polymer ?
#
loop_
_entity_poly.entity_id
_entity_poly.type
_entity_poly.pdbx_seq_one_letter_code
_entity_poly.pdbx_strand_id
1 'polypeptide(L)' 'MKWDWIFFDADETLFTFDSFTGLQRMFLDYSVTFTAEDFQDYQAVNKPLWVDYQNGAITSLQLQHG' A
#
# COMPACT_ATOMS: atom_id res chain seq x y z
N MET A 1 -33.33 3.73 12.90
CA MET A 1 -32.82 3.63 11.52
C MET A 1 -32.31 2.22 11.32
N LYS A 2 -32.71 1.51 10.27
CA LYS A 2 -32.27 0.15 9.96
C LYS A 2 -31.82 0.16 8.50
N TRP A 3 -30.56 -0.19 8.27
CA TRP A 3 -29.99 -0.28 6.92
C TRP A 3 -29.91 -1.77 6.55
N ASP A 4 -30.36 -2.12 5.35
CA ASP A 4 -30.31 -3.51 4.86
C ASP A 4 -28.88 -3.91 4.44
N TRP A 5 -28.04 -2.94 4.10
CA TRP A 5 -26.65 -3.14 3.68
C TRP A 5 -25.76 -2.02 4.19
N ILE A 6 -24.54 -2.37 4.58
CA ILE A 6 -23.51 -1.41 4.98
C ILE A 6 -22.24 -1.79 4.24
N PHE A 7 -21.62 -0.82 3.56
CA PHE A 7 -20.34 -0.98 2.89
C PHE A 7 -19.24 -0.35 3.76
N PHE A 8 -18.21 -1.13 4.03
CA PHE A 8 -17.01 -0.66 4.71
C PHE A 8 -15.84 -0.75 3.74
N ASP A 9 -14.97 0.24 3.81
CA ASP A 9 -13.64 0.13 3.23
C ASP A 9 -12.83 -0.92 4.01
N ALA A 10 -11.82 -1.51 3.36
CA ALA A 10 -11.00 -2.54 3.99
C ALA A 10 -9.85 -1.91 4.80
N ASP A 11 -9.03 -1.11 4.13
CA ASP A 11 -7.80 -0.56 4.71
C ASP A 11 -8.11 0.57 5.70
N GLU A 12 -7.44 0.54 6.85
CA GLU A 12 -7.60 1.49 7.96
C GLU A 12 -9.02 1.59 8.55
N THR A 13 -9.96 0.75 8.10
CA THR A 13 -11.35 0.66 8.61
C THR A 13 -11.66 -0.73 9.17
N LEU A 14 -11.48 -1.78 8.38
CA LEU A 14 -11.66 -3.17 8.84
C LEU A 14 -10.33 -3.83 9.21
N PHE A 15 -9.25 -3.44 8.55
CA PHE A 15 -7.92 -4.00 8.75
C PHE A 15 -6.89 -2.91 8.97
N THR A 16 -5.92 -3.18 9.84
CA THR A 16 -4.72 -2.36 9.98
C THR A 16 -3.58 -3.08 9.30
N PHE A 17 -2.99 -2.46 8.28
CA PHE A 17 -1.87 -3.01 7.55
C PHE A 17 -0.57 -2.29 7.93
N ASP A 18 0.32 -2.98 8.64
CA ASP A 18 1.66 -2.50 8.92
C ASP A 18 2.57 -2.79 7.71
N SER A 19 2.54 -1.88 6.74
CA SER A 19 3.34 -1.99 5.52
C SER A 19 4.85 -1.95 5.79
N PHE A 20 5.30 -1.26 6.85
CA PHE A 20 6.72 -1.17 7.16
C PHE A 20 7.27 -2.52 7.60
N THR A 21 6.66 -3.13 8.62
CA THR A 21 7.07 -4.45 9.12
C THR A 21 6.91 -5.52 8.03
N GLY A 22 5.86 -5.43 7.21
CA GLY A 22 5.65 -6.32 6.07
C GLY A 22 6.81 -6.27 5.06
N LEU A 23 7.22 -5.06 4.66
CA LEU A 23 8.35 -4.87 3.74
C LEU A 23 9.68 -5.30 4.38
N GLN A 24 9.91 -4.99 5.65
CA GLN A 24 11.09 -5.48 6.38
C GLN A 24 11.20 -7.00 6.34
N ARG A 25 10.07 -7.69 6.57
CA ARG A 25 10.05 -9.15 6.52
C ARG A 25 10.31 -9.68 5.11
N MET A 26 9.71 -9.08 4.09
CA MET A 26 9.90 -9.48 2.70
C MET A 26 11.37 -9.33 2.25
N PHE A 27 12.00 -8.21 2.57
CA PHE A 27 13.39 -7.93 2.18
C PHE A 27 14.42 -8.75 2.95
N LEU A 28 14.08 -9.22 4.16
CA LEU A 28 14.94 -10.10 4.95
C LEU A 28 15.25 -11.41 4.22
N ASP A 29 14.30 -11.97 3.46
CA ASP A 29 14.50 -13.19 2.67
C ASP A 29 15.56 -13.00 1.56
N TYR A 30 15.82 -11.74 1.17
CA TYR A 30 16.86 -11.36 0.23
C TYR A 30 18.15 -10.88 0.91
N SER A 31 18.27 -11.04 2.23
CA SER A 31 19.37 -10.52 3.04
C SER A 31 19.54 -9.00 2.96
N VAL A 32 18.44 -8.27 2.71
CA VAL A 32 18.42 -6.81 2.66
C VAL A 32 17.84 -6.27 3.97
N THR A 33 18.61 -5.41 4.66
CA THR A 33 18.11 -4.66 5.81
C THR A 33 17.29 -3.48 5.31
N PHE A 34 15.96 -3.59 5.33
CA PHE A 34 15.06 -2.50 4.95
C PHE A 34 14.89 -1.52 6.12
N THR A 35 15.35 -0.30 5.93
CA THR A 35 15.43 0.74 6.96
C THR A 35 14.22 1.69 6.91
N ALA A 36 14.11 2.57 7.91
CA ALA A 36 13.09 3.61 7.91
C ALA A 36 13.30 4.65 6.79
N GLU A 37 14.55 4.88 6.37
CA GLU A 37 14.89 5.77 5.25
C GLU A 37 14.41 5.15 3.93
N ASP A 38 14.70 3.86 3.70
CA ASP A 38 14.19 3.12 2.54
C ASP A 38 12.66 3.14 2.48
N PHE A 39 11.99 3.05 3.64
CA PHE A 39 10.54 3.15 3.70
C PHE A 39 10.00 4.54 3.35
N GLN A 40 10.70 5.61 3.76
CA GLN A 40 10.33 6.97 3.37
C GLN A 40 10.45 7.16 1.85
N ASP A 41 11.56 6.70 1.27
CA ASP A 41 11.79 6.75 -0.17
C ASP A 41 10.75 5.93 -0.94
N TYR A 42 10.47 4.70 -0.48
CA TYR A 42 9.40 3.87 -1.02
C TYR A 42 8.03 4.58 -0.96
N GLN A 43 7.67 5.16 0.19
CA GLN A 43 6.39 5.85 0.36
C GLN A 43 6.26 7.10 -0.52
N ALA A 44 7.36 7.79 -0.79
CA ALA A 44 7.39 8.95 -1.67
C ALA A 44 7.03 8.60 -3.13
N VAL A 45 7.31 7.36 -3.57
CA VAL A 45 6.97 6.85 -4.90
C VAL A 45 5.64 6.10 -4.91
N ASN A 46 5.42 5.20 -3.95
CA ASN A 46 4.24 4.33 -3.91
C ASN A 46 2.93 5.12 -3.73
N LYS A 47 2.90 6.11 -2.82
CA LYS A 47 1.65 6.86 -2.55
C LYS A 47 1.11 7.60 -3.78
N PRO A 48 1.93 8.38 -4.53
CA PRO A 48 1.47 9.00 -5.77
C PRO A 48 0.94 8.00 -6.81
N LEU A 49 1.60 6.84 -6.97
CA LEU A 49 1.14 5.82 -7.94
C LEU A 49 -0.26 5.29 -7.59
N TRP A 50 -0.56 5.09 -6.30
CA TRP A 50 -1.90 4.72 -5.86
C TRP A 50 -2.94 5.81 -6.17
N VAL A 51 -2.58 7.08 -6.02
CA VAL A 51 -3.45 8.21 -6.39
C VAL A 51 -3.69 8.23 -7.90
N ASP A 52 -2.66 8.05 -8.72
CA ASP A 52 -2.80 8.01 -10.18
C ASP A 52 -3.66 6.82 -10.63
N TYR A 53 -3.52 5.66 -9.98
CA TYR A 53 -4.38 4.50 -10.23
C TYR A 53 -5.84 4.77 -9.86
N GLN A 54 -6.10 5.35 -8.69
CA GLN A 54 -7.45 5.73 -8.25
C GLN A 54 -8.10 6.75 -9.18
N ASN A 55 -7.30 7.68 -9.73
CA ASN A 55 -7.75 8.65 -10.72
C ASN A 55 -7.93 8.06 -12.12
N GLY A 56 -7.59 6.78 -12.34
CA GLY A 56 -7.64 6.12 -13.64
C GLY A 56 -6.59 6.60 -14.64
N ALA A 57 -5.55 7.32 -14.18
CA ALA A 57 -4.46 7.81 -15.01
C ALA A 57 -3.48 6.69 -15.41
N ILE A 58 -3.34 5.68 -14.55
CA ILE A 58 -2.58 4.46 -14.82
C ILE A 58 -3.45 3.22 -14.56
N THR A 59 -3.14 2.15 -15.26
CA THR A 59 -3.74 0.82 -15.05
C THR A 59 -3.10 0.11 -13.87
N SER A 60 -3.76 -0.93 -13.34
CA SER A 60 -3.17 -1.80 -12.31
C SER A 60 -1.87 -2.48 -12.75
N LEU A 61 -1.74 -2.79 -14.05
CA LEU A 61 -0.51 -3.34 -14.63
C LEU A 61 0.63 -2.32 -14.61
N GLN A 62 0.32 -1.04 -14.87
CA GLN A 62 1.30 0.05 -14.76
C GLN A 62 1.68 0.32 -13.30
N LEU A 63 0.73 0.25 -12.36
CA LEU A 63 1.01 0.34 -10.93
C LEU A 63 1.96 -0.77 -10.45
N GLN A 64 1.83 -1.99 -10.98
CA GLN A 64 2.69 -3.12 -10.59
C GLN A 64 4.13 -3.00 -11.10
N HIS A 65 4.35 -2.29 -12.20
CA HIS A 65 5.66 -2.19 -12.87
C HIS A 65 6.35 -0.83 -12.65
N GLY A 66 5.71 0.09 -11.92
CA GLY A 66 6.20 1.44 -11.64
C GLY A 66 7.34 1.50 -10.64
#